data_AF-A0A1H5ANG2-F1
#
_entry.id   AF-A0A1H5ANG2-F1
#
_cell.length_a   1.000
_cell.length_b   1.000
_cell.length_c   1.000
_cell.angle_alpha   90.00
_cell.angle_beta   90.00
_cell.angle_gamma   90.00
#
_symmetry.space_group_name_H-M   'P 1'
#
loop_
_entity.id
_entity.type
_entity.pdbx_description
1 polymer ?
#
loop_
_entity_poly.entity_id
_entity_poly.type
_entity_poly.pdbx_seq_one_letter_code
_entity_poly.pdbx_strand_id
1 'polypeptide(L)'
;MDRLPLQLQRMTAAGRDALAAATAGAIAWLLASWLFGHTHPVFAMVTAIVCLAPGLPNHGRQATGIILGVAIGILVGEAALQLPVTGIEGPTMSLLRMIVAILLSMMVGASFGLPAVVPIQAGVSAVLVLAMGADSAGWHRMQDVIIGVGVGLFFSQVLLTPDPLRQIDRAMSELLTRIAGGLDLAAQALQDTTPRRAEIAQSHLSRVQETIGALQNGIDSARYEARWSLRGRIAANRVRREAERVEHDAIRLGASALLLGDALLVAMRNGNTPPAGLEANLRHLAASCRARMTGTAPPDQGLARTECVDSAWADVLVQMRALGAILGAEPRLDQQRREAYQFPD
;
A
#
# COMPACT_ATOMS: atom_id res chain seq x y z
N MET A 1 17.79 -14.04 -31.08
CA MET A 1 18.66 -13.34 -30.10
C MET A 1 17.86 -12.23 -29.41
N ASP A 2 16.66 -12.51 -28.88
CA ASP A 2 15.73 -11.47 -28.38
C ASP A 2 15.32 -11.71 -26.92
N ARG A 3 16.25 -11.46 -25.98
CA ARG A 3 15.96 -11.41 -24.54
C ARG A 3 16.62 -10.22 -23.83
N LEU A 4 16.73 -9.08 -24.51
CA LEU A 4 17.14 -7.81 -23.88
C LEU A 4 16.13 -6.64 -23.97
N PRO A 5 14.82 -6.79 -23.64
CA PRO A 5 13.96 -5.60 -23.50
C PRO A 5 13.49 -5.28 -22.07
N LEU A 6 13.42 -6.25 -21.14
CA LEU A 6 12.76 -6.06 -19.84
C LEU A 6 13.66 -5.50 -18.74
N GLN A 7 14.94 -5.88 -18.73
CA GLN A 7 15.90 -5.42 -17.71
C GLN A 7 16.31 -3.96 -17.94
N LEU A 8 16.52 -3.55 -19.19
CA LEU A 8 16.86 -2.17 -19.56
C LEU A 8 15.70 -1.19 -19.26
N GLN A 9 14.45 -1.59 -19.46
CA GLN A 9 13.29 -0.79 -19.05
C GLN A 9 13.21 -0.63 -17.52
N ARG A 10 13.51 -1.68 -16.75
CA ARG A 10 13.57 -1.59 -15.28
C ARG A 10 14.72 -0.70 -14.81
N MET A 11 15.89 -0.80 -15.45
CA MET A 11 17.06 0.04 -15.13
C MET A 11 16.82 1.52 -15.44
N THR A 12 16.22 1.82 -16.59
CA THR A 12 15.89 3.21 -16.97
C THR A 12 14.81 3.81 -16.08
N ALA A 13 13.80 3.01 -15.69
CA ALA A 13 12.81 3.43 -14.70
C ALA A 13 13.41 3.65 -13.30
N ALA A 14 14.38 2.85 -12.89
CA ALA A 14 15.06 2.98 -11.60
C ALA A 14 16.18 4.03 -11.57
N GLY A 15 16.62 4.53 -12.73
CA GLY A 15 17.79 5.40 -12.85
C GLY A 15 17.65 6.72 -12.10
N ARG A 16 16.46 7.33 -12.10
CA ARG A 16 16.20 8.58 -11.37
C ARG A 16 16.31 8.39 -9.86
N ASP A 17 15.72 7.32 -9.34
CA ASP A 17 15.67 7.05 -7.91
C ASP A 17 17.07 6.63 -7.40
N ALA A 18 17.80 5.85 -8.20
CA ALA A 18 19.19 5.49 -7.91
C ALA A 18 20.10 6.72 -7.88
N LEU A 19 19.96 7.64 -8.84
CA LEU A 19 20.73 8.89 -8.86
C LEU A 19 20.40 9.78 -7.66
N ALA A 20 19.11 9.87 -7.29
CA ALA A 20 18.67 10.60 -6.10
C ALA A 20 19.25 9.99 -4.82
N ALA A 21 19.24 8.66 -4.68
CA ALA A 21 19.81 7.97 -3.53
C ALA A 21 21.34 8.14 -3.44
N ALA A 22 22.05 8.04 -4.57
CA ALA A 22 23.50 8.23 -4.61
C ALA A 22 23.90 9.67 -4.25
N THR A 23 23.19 10.66 -4.80
CA THR A 23 23.42 12.08 -4.48
C THR A 23 23.09 12.42 -3.04
N ALA A 24 21.97 11.90 -2.52
CA ALA A 24 21.62 12.01 -1.10
C ALA A 24 22.70 11.39 -0.20
N GLY A 25 23.20 10.20 -0.55
CA GLY A 25 24.29 9.53 0.18
C GLY A 25 25.58 10.34 0.21
N ALA A 26 25.99 10.92 -0.93
CA ALA A 26 27.17 11.78 -1.01
C ALA A 26 27.01 13.05 -0.16
N ILE A 27 25.83 13.68 -0.19
CA ILE A 27 25.56 14.87 0.63
C ILE A 27 25.53 14.52 2.12
N ALA A 28 24.94 13.39 2.51
CA ALA A 28 24.92 12.94 3.90
C ALA A 28 26.33 12.69 4.44
N TRP A 29 27.21 12.09 3.62
CA TRP A 29 28.62 11.94 3.95
C TRP A 29 29.27 13.30 4.21
N LEU A 30 29.16 14.22 3.25
CA LEU A 30 29.80 15.55 3.35
C LEU A 30 29.30 16.33 4.59
N LEU A 31 28.01 16.27 4.87
CA LEU A 31 27.43 16.90 6.04
C LEU A 31 27.92 16.28 7.35
N ALA A 32 28.02 14.96 7.44
CA ALA A 32 28.51 14.30 8.65
C ALA A 32 30.00 14.59 8.91
N SER A 33 30.82 14.58 7.85
CA SER A 33 32.22 15.00 7.94
C SER A 33 32.35 16.46 8.37
N TRP A 34 31.51 17.36 7.84
CA TRP A 34 31.62 18.80 8.12
C TRP A 34 31.06 19.20 9.49
N LEU A 35 29.90 18.66 9.91
CA LEU A 35 29.27 19.01 11.19
C LEU A 35 29.97 18.37 12.39
N PHE A 36 30.38 17.10 12.27
CA PHE A 36 30.86 16.30 13.40
C PHE A 36 32.34 15.91 13.30
N GLY A 37 33.02 16.29 12.20
CA GLY A 37 34.44 15.97 12.01
C GLY A 37 34.71 14.47 11.79
N HIS A 38 33.69 13.70 11.43
CA HIS A 38 33.83 12.25 11.21
C HIS A 38 34.74 11.98 10.00
N THR A 39 35.75 11.14 10.19
CA THR A 39 36.72 10.81 9.13
C THR A 39 36.12 9.95 8.03
N HIS A 40 35.24 9.01 8.39
CA HIS A 40 34.61 8.06 7.45
C HIS A 40 33.14 7.82 7.82
N PRO A 41 32.22 8.79 7.58
CA PRO A 41 30.79 8.69 7.95
C PRO A 41 29.99 7.78 6.99
N VAL A 42 30.39 6.52 6.88
CA VAL A 42 29.76 5.54 5.99
C VAL A 42 28.29 5.33 6.35
N PHE A 43 27.93 5.40 7.64
CA PHE A 43 26.55 5.21 8.09
C PHE A 43 25.62 6.34 7.65
N ALA A 44 26.11 7.58 7.52
CA ALA A 44 25.30 8.68 7.01
C ALA A 44 24.91 8.43 5.56
N MET A 45 25.87 7.98 4.74
CA MET A 45 25.65 7.60 3.35
C MET A 45 24.70 6.40 3.22
N VAL A 46 24.97 5.31 3.93
CA VAL A 46 24.15 4.08 3.87
C VAL A 46 22.72 4.39 4.32
N THR A 47 22.55 5.14 5.41
CA THR A 47 21.23 5.51 5.92
C THR A 47 20.44 6.33 4.90
N ALA A 48 21.06 7.31 4.23
CA ALA A 48 20.39 8.09 3.18
C ALA A 48 19.92 7.20 2.01
N ILE A 49 20.76 6.25 1.59
CA ILE A 49 20.44 5.29 0.52
C ILE A 49 19.29 4.38 0.92
N VAL A 50 19.33 3.81 2.13
CA VAL A 50 18.28 2.91 2.65
C VAL A 50 16.96 3.66 2.85
N CYS A 51 17.02 4.93 3.26
CA CYS A 51 15.84 5.80 3.32
C CYS A 51 15.20 6.00 1.94
N LEU A 52 15.99 6.12 0.87
CA LEU A 52 15.51 6.37 -0.51
C LEU A 52 15.28 5.11 -1.35
N ALA A 53 15.38 3.91 -0.76
CA ALA A 53 15.30 2.68 -1.53
C ALA A 53 14.00 2.63 -2.40
N PRO A 54 14.10 2.24 -3.68
CA PRO A 54 12.95 2.20 -4.57
C PRO A 54 11.95 1.12 -4.12
N GLY A 55 10.65 1.37 -4.35
CA GLY A 55 9.58 0.44 -3.97
C GLY A 55 9.18 0.49 -2.49
N LEU A 56 9.73 1.42 -1.71
CA LEU A 56 9.26 1.67 -0.36
C LEU A 56 7.84 2.27 -0.38
N PRO A 57 6.89 1.74 0.40
CA PRO A 57 5.53 2.29 0.45
C PRO A 57 5.48 3.67 1.11
N ASN A 58 6.41 3.95 2.05
CA ASN A 58 6.50 5.23 2.75
C ASN A 58 7.92 5.45 3.29
N HIS A 59 8.64 6.42 2.72
CA HIS A 59 10.00 6.78 3.13
C HIS A 59 10.08 7.36 4.55
N GLY A 60 9.01 7.99 5.05
CA GLY A 60 8.93 8.49 6.43
C GLY A 60 8.85 7.37 7.47
N ARG A 61 7.98 6.37 7.23
CA ARG A 61 7.92 5.17 8.09
C ARG A 61 9.25 4.41 8.06
N GLN A 62 9.88 4.33 6.90
CA GLN A 62 11.22 3.75 6.74
C GLN A 62 12.24 4.52 7.59
N ALA A 63 12.30 5.84 7.48
CA ALA A 63 13.20 6.70 8.25
C ALA A 63 13.01 6.54 9.78
N THR A 64 11.76 6.59 10.26
CA THR A 64 11.48 6.36 11.69
C THR A 64 11.89 4.96 12.13
N GLY A 65 11.71 3.97 11.26
CA GLY A 65 12.09 2.60 11.53
C GLY A 65 13.61 2.42 11.63
N ILE A 66 14.38 3.11 10.78
CA ILE A 66 15.84 3.09 10.83
C ILE A 66 16.34 3.68 12.16
N ILE A 67 15.85 4.87 12.55
CA ILE A 67 16.24 5.52 13.81
C ILE A 67 15.95 4.59 15.00
N LEU A 68 14.74 4.04 15.06
CA LEU A 68 14.33 3.18 16.16
C LEU A 68 15.14 1.89 16.21
N GLY A 69 15.33 1.23 15.06
CA GLY A 69 16.14 0.01 14.97
C GLY A 69 17.58 0.26 15.41
N VAL A 70 18.20 1.33 14.91
CA VAL A 70 19.56 1.71 15.33
C VAL A 70 19.63 1.97 16.83
N ALA A 71 18.69 2.72 17.39
CA ALA A 71 18.63 2.99 18.83
C ALA A 71 18.53 1.69 19.65
N ILE A 72 17.64 0.77 19.27
CA ILE A 72 17.48 -0.52 19.94
C ILE A 72 18.80 -1.30 19.90
N GLY A 73 19.41 -1.43 18.73
CA GLY A 73 20.64 -2.21 18.61
C GLY A 73 21.84 -1.59 19.33
N ILE A 74 21.94 -0.26 19.41
CA ILE A 74 22.95 0.41 20.23
C ILE A 74 22.73 0.07 21.71
N LEU A 75 21.51 0.27 22.22
CA LEU A 75 21.20 -0.01 23.63
C LEU A 75 21.44 -1.47 24.00
N VAL A 76 21.01 -2.41 23.16
CA VAL A 76 21.23 -3.85 23.41
C VAL A 76 22.70 -4.22 23.26
N GLY A 77 23.41 -3.64 22.29
CA GLY A 77 24.85 -3.86 22.10
C GLY A 77 25.67 -3.36 23.29
N GLU A 78 25.37 -2.16 23.80
CA GLU A 78 26.01 -1.58 24.99
C GLU A 78 25.67 -2.37 26.25
N ALA A 79 24.41 -2.76 26.45
CA ALA A 79 24.02 -3.61 27.56
C ALA A 79 24.74 -4.97 27.48
N ALA A 80 24.85 -5.55 26.28
CA ALA A 80 25.60 -6.77 26.07
C ALA A 80 27.06 -6.58 26.47
N LEU A 81 27.70 -5.43 26.14
CA LEU A 81 29.08 -5.07 26.51
C LEU A 81 29.32 -5.00 28.03
N GLN A 82 28.31 -4.63 28.81
CA GLN A 82 28.40 -4.52 30.27
C GLN A 82 28.20 -5.84 31.02
N LEU A 83 27.64 -6.87 30.38
CA LEU A 83 27.48 -8.18 31.01
C LEU A 83 28.85 -8.81 31.31
N PRO A 84 29.16 -9.16 32.58
CA PRO A 84 30.40 -9.83 32.92
C PRO A 84 30.45 -11.19 32.24
N VAL A 85 31.44 -11.42 31.38
CA VAL A 85 31.70 -12.75 30.83
C VAL A 85 32.42 -13.53 31.92
N THR A 86 31.67 -14.16 32.81
CA THR A 86 32.23 -14.91 33.94
C THR A 86 32.99 -16.14 33.42
N GLY A 87 34.32 -16.08 33.50
CA GLY A 87 35.19 -17.24 33.71
C GLY A 87 35.73 -17.99 32.49
N ILE A 88 35.40 -17.63 31.25
CA ILE A 88 35.94 -18.31 30.05
C ILE A 88 36.24 -17.26 28.97
N GLU A 89 37.47 -16.75 28.95
CA GLU A 89 37.97 -15.90 27.88
C GLU A 89 38.33 -16.76 26.66
N GLY A 90 37.51 -16.67 25.60
CA GLY A 90 37.78 -17.38 24.35
C GLY A 90 36.97 -16.81 23.18
N PRO A 91 37.47 -16.94 21.94
CA PRO A 91 36.82 -16.38 20.75
C PRO A 91 35.38 -16.88 20.54
N THR A 92 35.08 -18.11 21.00
CA THR A 92 33.74 -18.71 20.94
C THR A 92 32.70 -17.97 21.79
N MET A 93 33.08 -17.41 22.94
CA MET A 93 32.16 -16.68 23.83
C MET A 93 31.83 -15.28 23.31
N SER A 94 32.77 -14.63 22.63
CA SER A 94 32.52 -13.37 21.92
C SER A 94 31.48 -13.55 20.81
N LEU A 95 31.60 -14.64 20.05
CA LEU A 95 30.64 -15.00 19.01
C LEU A 95 29.26 -15.34 19.59
N LEU A 96 29.21 -16.10 20.69
CA LEU A 96 27.94 -16.40 21.37
C LEU A 96 27.25 -15.14 21.88
N ARG A 97 27.99 -14.23 22.55
CA ARG A 97 27.49 -12.93 23.01
C ARG A 97 26.93 -12.11 21.85
N MET A 98 27.63 -12.10 20.72
CA MET A 98 27.18 -11.42 19.50
C MET A 98 25.89 -12.02 18.97
N ILE A 99 25.80 -13.35 18.84
CA ILE A 99 24.57 -14.04 18.40
C ILE A 99 23.39 -13.69 19.32
N VAL A 100 23.59 -13.77 20.64
CA VAL A 100 22.54 -13.48 21.62
C VAL A 100 22.11 -12.01 21.53
N ALA A 101 23.04 -11.07 21.43
CA ALA A 101 22.71 -9.65 21.31
C ALA A 101 21.96 -9.34 20.00
N ILE A 102 22.35 -9.95 18.87
CA ILE A 102 21.62 -9.84 17.61
C ILE A 102 20.20 -10.35 17.78
N LEU A 103 20.05 -11.57 18.31
CA LEU A 103 18.75 -12.22 18.50
C LEU A 103 17.84 -11.35 19.35
N LEU A 104 18.31 -10.89 20.51
CA LEU A 104 17.54 -10.03 21.41
C LEU A 104 17.18 -8.70 20.75
N SER A 105 18.11 -8.06 20.05
CA SER A 105 17.84 -6.80 19.34
C SER A 105 16.77 -6.96 18.27
N MET A 106 16.84 -8.04 17.48
CA MET A 106 15.85 -8.34 16.45
C MET A 106 14.49 -8.69 17.06
N MET A 107 14.44 -9.45 18.16
CA MET A 107 13.19 -9.77 18.86
C MET A 107 12.52 -8.50 19.40
N VAL A 108 13.29 -7.61 20.04
CA VAL A 108 12.77 -6.33 20.52
C VAL A 108 12.28 -5.48 19.35
N GLY A 109 13.06 -5.36 18.27
CA GLY A 109 12.67 -4.61 17.08
C GLY A 109 11.42 -5.16 16.37
N ALA A 110 11.18 -6.48 16.43
CA ALA A 110 10.01 -7.12 15.82
C ALA A 110 8.75 -7.06 16.68
N SER A 111 8.87 -6.81 17.99
CA SER A 111 7.76 -6.91 18.95
C SER A 111 6.62 -5.89 18.75
N PHE A 112 6.87 -4.81 18.02
CA PHE A 112 5.93 -3.70 17.86
C PHE A 112 5.18 -3.67 16.51
N GLY A 113 5.27 -4.73 15.70
CA GLY A 113 4.61 -4.79 14.38
C GLY A 113 5.09 -3.71 13.39
N LEU A 114 6.33 -3.25 13.57
CA LEU A 114 6.93 -2.19 12.76
C LEU A 114 7.49 -2.73 11.43
N PRO A 115 7.82 -1.85 10.45
CA PRO A 115 8.40 -2.29 9.19
C PRO A 115 9.66 -3.12 9.40
N ALA A 116 9.92 -4.08 8.51
CA ALA A 116 11.04 -5.03 8.60
C ALA A 116 12.42 -4.35 8.78
N VAL A 117 12.57 -3.08 8.40
CA VAL A 117 13.80 -2.31 8.63
C VAL A 117 14.16 -2.19 10.12
N VAL A 118 13.19 -2.15 11.03
CA VAL A 118 13.43 -2.00 12.48
C VAL A 118 14.24 -3.16 13.06
N PRO A 119 13.76 -4.43 12.99
CA PRO A 119 14.53 -5.55 13.50
C PRO A 119 15.86 -5.73 12.76
N ILE A 120 15.91 -5.48 11.44
CA ILE A 120 17.16 -5.55 10.67
C ILE A 120 18.20 -4.55 11.21
N GLN A 121 17.83 -3.28 11.37
CA GLN A 121 18.74 -2.24 11.87
C GLN A 121 19.12 -2.46 13.33
N ALA A 122 18.23 -3.03 14.15
CA ALA A 122 18.54 -3.42 15.51
C ALA A 122 19.63 -4.50 15.57
N GLY A 123 19.48 -5.59 14.79
CA GLY A 123 20.50 -6.64 14.71
C GLY A 123 21.83 -6.10 14.19
N VAL A 124 21.82 -5.40 13.06
CA VAL A 124 23.03 -4.81 12.45
C VAL A 124 23.71 -3.82 13.40
N SER A 125 22.94 -3.07 14.19
CA SER A 125 23.51 -2.11 15.14
C SER A 125 24.17 -2.77 16.34
N ALA A 126 23.57 -3.82 16.89
CA ALA A 126 24.16 -4.59 17.98
C ALA A 126 25.47 -5.28 17.58
N VAL A 127 25.55 -5.87 16.37
CA VAL A 127 26.81 -6.46 15.87
C VAL A 127 27.94 -5.46 15.88
N LEU A 128 27.68 -4.29 15.31
CA LEU A 128 28.70 -3.27 15.09
C LEU A 128 29.15 -2.63 16.40
N VAL A 129 28.24 -2.38 17.35
CA VAL A 129 28.62 -1.95 18.70
C VAL A 129 29.52 -2.98 19.38
N LEU A 130 29.20 -4.27 19.26
CA LEU A 130 30.03 -5.33 19.83
C LEU A 130 31.37 -5.53 19.11
N ALA A 131 31.42 -5.28 17.80
CA ALA A 131 32.63 -5.47 17.00
C ALA A 131 33.62 -4.30 17.13
N MET A 132 33.12 -3.08 17.30
CA MET A 132 33.93 -1.85 17.26
C MET A 132 34.03 -1.13 18.62
N GLY A 133 33.16 -1.45 19.58
CA GLY A 133 33.07 -0.81 20.90
C GLY A 133 32.00 0.28 20.98
N ALA A 134 31.48 0.54 22.19
CA ALA A 134 30.38 1.48 22.43
C ALA A 134 30.74 2.93 22.08
N ASP A 135 31.89 3.43 22.55
CA ASP A 135 32.28 4.83 22.39
C ASP A 135 32.53 5.22 20.92
N SER A 136 33.06 4.30 20.12
CA SER A 136 33.35 4.54 18.70
C SER A 136 32.15 4.26 17.80
N ALA A 137 31.29 3.28 18.13
CA ALA A 137 30.26 2.78 17.23
C ALA A 137 28.81 3.04 17.65
N GLY A 138 28.55 3.43 18.90
CA GLY A 138 27.22 3.79 19.39
C GLY A 138 26.87 5.24 19.06
N TRP A 139 27.51 6.19 19.74
CA TRP A 139 27.17 7.61 19.66
C TRP A 139 27.40 8.23 18.28
N HIS A 140 28.61 8.08 17.72
CA HIS A 140 28.94 8.61 16.40
C HIS A 140 28.03 8.06 15.29
N ARG A 141 27.62 6.79 15.43
CA ARG A 141 26.70 6.17 14.49
C ARG A 141 25.30 6.76 14.58
N MET A 142 24.80 7.05 15.78
CA MET A 142 23.49 7.69 15.91
C MET A 142 23.48 9.07 15.23
N GLN A 143 24.56 9.84 15.37
CA GLN A 143 24.71 11.13 14.69
C GLN A 143 24.70 10.97 13.16
N ASP A 144 25.47 10.02 12.63
CA ASP A 144 25.49 9.68 11.20
C ASP A 144 24.11 9.28 10.69
N VAL A 145 23.39 8.44 11.44
CA VAL A 145 22.04 7.98 11.08
C VAL A 145 21.06 9.14 11.06
N ILE A 146 21.12 10.06 12.02
CA ILE A 146 20.26 11.26 12.03
C ILE A 146 20.52 12.12 10.79
N ILE A 147 21.78 12.34 10.41
CA ILE A 147 22.12 13.09 9.18
C ILE A 147 21.60 12.36 7.95
N GLY A 148 21.87 11.06 7.83
CA GLY A 148 21.42 10.26 6.69
C GLY A 148 19.91 10.24 6.54
N VAL A 149 19.16 10.13 7.65
CA VAL A 149 17.70 10.22 7.67
C VAL A 149 17.25 11.62 7.25
N GLY A 150 17.85 12.67 7.79
CA GLY A 150 17.49 14.05 7.46
C GLY A 150 17.66 14.34 5.97
N VAL A 151 18.81 13.97 5.39
CA VAL A 151 19.09 14.15 3.96
C VAL A 151 18.17 13.26 3.11
N GLY A 152 17.99 12.00 3.50
CA GLY A 152 17.12 11.08 2.78
C GLY A 152 15.67 11.56 2.75
N LEU A 153 15.14 12.01 3.88
CA LEU A 153 13.81 12.61 3.94
C LEU A 153 13.74 13.87 3.08
N PHE A 154 14.73 14.76 3.15
CA PHE A 154 14.76 15.96 2.32
C PHE A 154 14.64 15.63 0.83
N PHE A 155 15.44 14.69 0.33
CA PHE A 155 15.37 14.25 -1.07
C PHE A 155 14.05 13.57 -1.41
N SER A 156 13.51 12.76 -0.51
CA SER A 156 12.18 12.16 -0.67
C SER A 156 11.09 13.24 -0.80
N GLN A 157 11.15 14.30 0.01
CA GLN A 157 10.16 15.37 0.06
C GLN A 157 10.34 16.47 -1.01
N VAL A 158 11.48 16.54 -1.69
CA VAL A 158 11.77 17.57 -2.71
C VAL A 158 11.84 16.98 -4.11
N LEU A 159 12.54 15.84 -4.27
CA LEU A 159 12.88 15.26 -5.57
C LEU A 159 11.95 14.12 -5.97
N LEU A 160 11.49 13.34 -4.99
CA LEU A 160 10.73 12.11 -5.23
C LEU A 160 9.25 12.19 -4.86
N THR A 161 8.75 13.33 -4.38
CA THR A 161 7.38 13.45 -3.85
C THR A 161 6.36 12.90 -4.85
N PRO A 162 5.77 11.72 -4.55
CA PRO A 162 4.66 11.20 -5.32
C PRO A 162 3.48 12.15 -5.18
N ASP A 163 2.66 12.27 -6.22
CA ASP A 163 1.39 12.98 -6.09
C ASP A 163 0.45 12.09 -5.25
N PRO A 164 0.08 12.49 -4.02
CA PRO A 164 -0.74 11.67 -3.13
C PRO A 164 -2.10 11.34 -3.74
N LEU A 165 -2.65 12.21 -4.60
CA LEU A 165 -3.91 11.94 -5.30
C LEU A 165 -3.73 10.82 -6.31
N ARG A 166 -2.63 10.82 -7.06
CA ARG A 166 -2.32 9.73 -8.00
C ARG A 166 -2.10 8.39 -7.31
N GLN A 167 -1.60 8.38 -6.07
CA GLN A 167 -1.47 7.16 -5.28
C GLN A 167 -2.84 6.58 -4.91
N ILE A 168 -3.77 7.44 -4.47
CA ILE A 168 -5.16 7.09 -4.17
C ILE A 168 -5.86 6.58 -5.45
N ASP A 169 -5.73 7.29 -6.58
CA ASP A 169 -6.34 6.92 -7.86
C ASP A 169 -5.85 5.56 -8.36
N ARG A 170 -4.55 5.28 -8.23
CA ARG A 170 -3.97 3.97 -8.60
C ARG A 170 -4.53 2.84 -7.75
N ALA A 171 -4.62 3.04 -6.44
CA ALA A 171 -5.13 2.02 -5.54
C ALA A 171 -6.63 1.77 -5.77
N MET A 172 -7.43 2.81 -6.01
CA MET A 172 -8.84 2.67 -6.41
C MET A 172 -8.98 1.99 -7.77
N SER A 173 -8.09 2.30 -8.73
CA SER A 173 -8.10 1.64 -10.05
C SER A 173 -7.82 0.15 -9.95
N GLU A 174 -6.91 -0.28 -9.07
CA GLU A 174 -6.65 -1.70 -8.83
C GLU A 174 -7.89 -2.40 -8.22
N LEU A 175 -8.57 -1.75 -7.26
CA LEU A 175 -9.81 -2.25 -6.69
C LEU A 175 -10.90 -2.44 -7.77
N LEU A 176 -11.14 -1.41 -8.58
CA LEU A 176 -12.13 -1.44 -9.65
C LEU A 176 -11.80 -2.50 -10.71
N THR A 177 -10.52 -2.71 -11.03
CA THR A 177 -10.07 -3.76 -11.95
C THR A 177 -10.48 -5.14 -11.45
N ARG A 178 -10.28 -5.41 -10.15
CA ARG A 178 -10.62 -6.71 -9.55
C ARG A 178 -12.13 -6.93 -9.47
N ILE A 179 -12.88 -5.89 -9.14
CA ILE A 179 -14.35 -5.96 -9.14
C ILE A 179 -14.86 -6.22 -10.56
N ALA A 180 -14.37 -5.49 -11.57
CA ALA A 180 -14.75 -5.70 -12.97
C ALA A 180 -14.48 -7.15 -13.43
N GLY A 181 -13.31 -7.70 -13.10
CA GLY A 181 -12.97 -9.09 -13.42
C GLY A 181 -13.90 -10.10 -12.75
N GLY A 182 -14.25 -9.88 -11.47
CA GLY A 182 -15.21 -10.72 -10.76
C GLY A 182 -16.62 -10.66 -11.35
N LEU A 183 -17.07 -9.47 -11.76
CA LEU A 183 -18.37 -9.27 -12.42
C LEU A 183 -18.44 -9.94 -13.80
N ASP A 184 -17.36 -9.90 -14.59
CA ASP A 184 -17.31 -10.61 -15.87
C ASP A 184 -17.34 -12.13 -15.70
N LEU A 185 -16.66 -12.65 -14.67
CA LEU A 185 -16.71 -14.07 -14.33
C LEU A 185 -18.12 -14.48 -13.89
N ALA A 186 -18.80 -13.64 -13.12
CA ALA A 186 -20.19 -13.85 -12.72
C ALA A 186 -21.13 -13.85 -13.95
N ALA A 187 -20.97 -12.91 -14.88
CA ALA A 187 -21.72 -12.89 -16.14
C ALA A 187 -21.49 -14.17 -16.97
N GLN A 188 -20.24 -14.63 -17.08
CA GLN A 188 -19.89 -15.89 -17.76
C GLN A 188 -20.48 -17.12 -17.06
N ALA A 189 -20.65 -17.09 -15.74
CA ALA A 189 -21.29 -18.17 -15.00
C ALA A 189 -22.79 -18.27 -15.33
N LEU A 190 -23.47 -17.12 -15.46
CA LEU A 190 -24.87 -17.05 -15.85
C LEU A 190 -25.08 -17.57 -17.28
N GLN A 191 -24.20 -17.19 -18.21
CA GLN A 191 -24.30 -17.61 -19.62
C GLN A 191 -24.21 -19.14 -19.78
N ASP A 192 -23.26 -19.77 -19.09
CA ASP A 192 -23.02 -21.22 -19.19
C ASP A 192 -23.84 -22.04 -18.18
N THR A 193 -24.67 -21.39 -17.35
CA THR A 193 -25.47 -22.01 -16.28
C THR A 193 -24.65 -23.00 -15.41
N THR A 194 -23.38 -22.67 -15.18
CA THR A 194 -22.42 -23.60 -14.56
C THR A 194 -22.07 -23.15 -13.13
N PRO A 195 -22.50 -23.89 -12.08
CA PRO A 195 -22.25 -23.48 -10.69
C PRO A 195 -20.76 -23.41 -10.34
N ARG A 196 -19.92 -24.23 -10.98
CA ARG A 196 -18.46 -24.19 -10.81
C ARG A 196 -17.84 -22.85 -11.26
N ARG A 197 -18.41 -22.18 -12.27
CA ARG A 197 -17.95 -20.85 -12.68
C ARG A 197 -18.38 -19.76 -11.70
N ALA A 198 -19.54 -19.93 -11.07
CA ALA A 198 -19.99 -19.05 -10.00
C ALA A 198 -19.06 -19.13 -8.78
N GLU A 199 -18.54 -20.32 -8.46
CA GLU A 199 -17.53 -20.48 -7.40
C GLU A 199 -16.24 -19.73 -7.72
N ILE A 200 -15.78 -19.78 -8.97
CA ILE A 200 -14.61 -19.02 -9.42
C ILE A 200 -14.87 -17.52 -9.28
N ALA A 201 -16.05 -17.03 -9.72
CA ALA A 201 -16.42 -15.63 -9.58
C ALA A 201 -16.47 -15.17 -8.11
N GLN A 202 -17.12 -15.96 -7.23
CA GLN A 202 -17.18 -15.70 -5.79
C GLN A 202 -15.79 -15.68 -5.16
N SER A 203 -14.92 -16.63 -5.52
CA SER A 203 -13.54 -16.67 -5.02
C SER A 203 -12.71 -15.47 -5.46
N HIS A 204 -13.00 -14.91 -6.64
CA HIS A 204 -12.34 -13.72 -7.13
C HIS A 204 -12.84 -12.47 -6.37
N LEU A 205 -14.14 -12.41 -6.11
CA LEU A 205 -14.80 -11.31 -5.40
C LEU A 205 -14.48 -11.31 -3.89
N SER A 206 -14.28 -12.46 -3.25
CA SER A 206 -13.85 -12.53 -1.85
C SER A 206 -12.45 -11.95 -1.62
N ARG A 207 -11.56 -12.09 -2.60
CA ARG A 207 -10.21 -11.49 -2.56
C ARG A 207 -10.19 -9.97 -2.75
N VAL A 208 -11.33 -9.36 -3.07
CA VAL A 208 -11.46 -7.89 -3.10
C VAL A 208 -11.18 -7.29 -1.73
N GLN A 209 -11.50 -7.98 -0.64
CA GLN A 209 -11.19 -7.52 0.73
C GLN A 209 -9.68 -7.31 0.97
N GLU A 210 -8.82 -8.17 0.42
CA GLU A 210 -7.35 -7.99 0.49
C GLU A 210 -6.93 -6.68 -0.19
N THR A 211 -7.62 -6.31 -1.27
CA THR A 211 -7.34 -5.11 -2.05
C THR A 211 -7.82 -3.83 -1.35
N ILE A 212 -8.90 -3.93 -0.56
CA ILE A 212 -9.34 -2.83 0.32
C ILE A 212 -8.28 -2.54 1.38
N GLY A 213 -7.69 -3.58 1.99
CA GLY A 213 -6.59 -3.40 2.94
C GLY A 213 -5.36 -2.73 2.29
N ALA A 214 -5.02 -3.11 1.05
CA ALA A 214 -3.96 -2.45 0.29
C ALA A 214 -4.30 -0.97 -0.03
N LEU A 215 -5.55 -0.67 -0.39
CA LEU A 215 -6.03 0.69 -0.61
C LEU A 215 -5.98 1.53 0.66
N GLN A 216 -6.40 1.01 1.81
CA GLN A 216 -6.33 1.71 3.10
C GLN A 216 -4.89 2.07 3.45
N ASN A 217 -3.95 1.12 3.30
CA ASN A 217 -2.52 1.38 3.48
C ASN A 217 -1.99 2.46 2.51
N GLY A 218 -2.48 2.47 1.26
CA GLY A 218 -2.17 3.51 0.27
C GLY A 218 -2.72 4.88 0.66
N ILE A 219 -3.97 4.95 1.14
CA ILE A 219 -4.61 6.18 1.62
C ILE A 219 -3.88 6.72 2.85
N ASP A 220 -3.51 5.88 3.81
CA ASP A 220 -2.75 6.29 4.99
C ASP A 220 -1.36 6.81 4.63
N SER A 221 -0.73 6.20 3.63
CA SER A 221 0.54 6.67 3.08
C SER A 221 0.37 8.04 2.41
N ALA A 222 -0.66 8.21 1.58
CA ALA A 222 -0.98 9.49 0.95
C ALA A 222 -1.31 10.59 1.97
N ARG A 223 -2.04 10.27 3.06
CA ARG A 223 -2.34 11.20 4.18
C ARG A 223 -1.06 11.60 4.91
N TYR A 224 -0.17 10.65 5.16
CA TYR A 224 1.13 10.91 5.79
C TYR A 224 1.99 11.82 4.91
N GLU A 225 2.12 11.51 3.62
CA GLU A 225 2.85 12.33 2.64
C GLU A 225 2.24 13.72 2.47
N ALA A 226 0.92 13.85 2.50
CA ALA A 226 0.22 15.14 2.45
C ALA A 226 0.51 16.00 3.68
N ARG A 227 0.70 15.39 4.86
CA ARG A 227 1.02 16.11 6.10
C ARG A 227 2.48 16.58 6.14
N TRP A 228 3.41 15.79 5.61
CA TRP A 228 4.85 15.99 5.81
C TRP A 228 5.60 16.53 4.60
N SER A 229 5.04 16.48 3.38
CA SER A 229 5.67 17.06 2.18
C SER A 229 5.28 18.52 1.97
N LEU A 230 6.20 19.33 1.44
CA LEU A 230 5.95 20.76 1.18
C LEU A 230 4.80 20.95 0.17
N ARG A 231 4.77 20.15 -0.91
CA ARG A 231 3.68 20.14 -1.90
C ARG A 231 2.40 19.51 -1.34
N GLY A 232 2.53 18.48 -0.51
CA GLY A 232 1.42 17.83 0.17
C GLY A 232 0.68 18.77 1.11
N ARG A 233 1.39 19.64 1.85
CA ARG A 233 0.76 20.62 2.76
C ARG A 233 -0.20 21.57 2.03
N ILE A 234 0.11 21.90 0.77
CA ILE A 234 -0.76 22.73 -0.09
C ILE A 234 -2.00 21.92 -0.54
N ALA A 235 -1.84 20.62 -0.79
CA ALA A 235 -2.91 19.72 -1.21
C ALA A 235 -3.64 19.02 -0.04
N ALA A 236 -3.22 19.20 1.22
CA ALA A 236 -3.63 18.37 2.35
C ALA A 236 -5.14 18.37 2.59
N ASN A 237 -5.79 19.52 2.42
CA ASN A 237 -7.25 19.63 2.54
C ASN A 237 -7.99 18.93 1.38
N ARG A 238 -7.42 18.92 0.16
CA ARG A 238 -7.98 18.19 -0.99
C ARG A 238 -7.78 16.68 -0.81
N VAL A 239 -6.59 16.26 -0.43
CA VAL A 239 -6.26 14.84 -0.15
C VAL A 239 -7.15 14.28 0.95
N ARG A 240 -7.35 15.00 2.06
CA ARG A 240 -8.21 14.52 3.16
C ARG A 240 -9.66 14.29 2.68
N ARG A 241 -10.25 15.27 2.00
CA ARG A 241 -11.63 15.18 1.49
C ARG A 241 -11.79 14.09 0.44
N GLU A 242 -10.81 13.93 -0.45
CA GLU A 242 -10.84 12.91 -1.48
C GLU A 242 -10.65 11.51 -0.88
N ALA A 243 -9.68 11.35 0.03
CA ALA A 243 -9.40 10.11 0.73
C ALA A 243 -10.61 9.60 1.50
N GLU A 244 -11.31 10.46 2.25
CA GLU A 244 -12.53 10.07 2.98
C GLU A 244 -13.64 9.57 2.03
N ARG A 245 -13.81 10.19 0.85
CA ARG A 245 -14.80 9.72 -0.13
C ARG A 245 -14.39 8.39 -0.75
N VAL A 246 -13.14 8.27 -1.19
CA VAL A 246 -12.59 7.08 -1.83
C VAL A 246 -12.63 5.89 -0.88
N GLU A 247 -12.32 6.09 0.40
CA GLU A 247 -12.35 5.05 1.43
C GLU A 247 -13.78 4.52 1.65
N HIS A 248 -14.76 5.41 1.82
CA HIS A 248 -16.17 5.00 1.94
C HIS A 248 -16.68 4.29 0.69
N ASP A 249 -16.38 4.82 -0.50
CA ASP A 249 -16.77 4.21 -1.77
C ASP A 249 -16.15 2.82 -1.93
N ALA A 250 -14.88 2.66 -1.59
CA ALA A 250 -14.18 1.37 -1.70
C ALA A 250 -14.75 0.30 -0.77
N ILE A 251 -15.05 0.66 0.48
CA ILE A 251 -15.66 -0.26 1.45
C ILE A 251 -17.02 -0.72 0.93
N ARG A 252 -17.85 0.21 0.46
CA ARG A 252 -19.19 -0.11 -0.07
C ARG A 252 -19.12 -0.94 -1.35
N LEU A 253 -18.25 -0.57 -2.30
CA LEU A 253 -18.03 -1.32 -3.53
C LEU A 253 -17.57 -2.75 -3.23
N GLY A 254 -16.59 -2.91 -2.34
CA GLY A 254 -16.08 -4.22 -1.97
C GLY A 254 -17.12 -5.10 -1.26
N ALA A 255 -17.86 -4.53 -0.31
CA ALA A 255 -18.93 -5.23 0.39
C ALA A 255 -20.04 -5.68 -0.58
N SER A 256 -20.54 -4.78 -1.43
CA SER A 256 -21.58 -5.13 -2.39
C SER A 256 -21.11 -6.11 -3.45
N ALA A 257 -19.87 -6.02 -3.92
CA ALA A 257 -19.30 -6.97 -4.87
C ALA A 257 -19.16 -8.38 -4.26
N LEU A 258 -18.73 -8.48 -3.00
CA LEU A 258 -18.67 -9.76 -2.28
C LEU A 258 -20.05 -10.37 -2.07
N LEU A 259 -20.99 -9.60 -1.52
CA LEU A 259 -22.36 -10.06 -1.25
C LEU A 259 -23.07 -10.47 -2.54
N LEU A 260 -22.82 -9.77 -3.65
CA LEU A 260 -23.33 -10.15 -4.97
C LEU A 260 -22.79 -11.50 -5.42
N GLY A 261 -21.47 -11.73 -5.28
CA GLY A 261 -20.84 -12.99 -5.65
C GLY A 261 -21.36 -14.17 -4.84
N ASP A 262 -21.58 -13.97 -3.54
CA ASP A 262 -22.11 -14.99 -2.62
C ASP A 262 -23.57 -15.33 -2.95
N ALA A 263 -24.43 -14.31 -3.07
CA ALA A 263 -25.84 -14.50 -3.43
C ALA A 263 -26.00 -15.17 -4.81
N LEU A 264 -25.17 -14.79 -5.79
CA LEU A 264 -25.15 -15.40 -7.12
C LEU A 264 -24.79 -16.89 -7.05
N LEU A 265 -23.75 -17.24 -6.29
CA LEU A 265 -23.34 -18.62 -6.10
C LEU A 265 -24.45 -19.46 -5.44
N VAL A 266 -25.10 -18.93 -4.41
CA VAL A 266 -26.22 -19.61 -3.73
C VAL A 266 -27.38 -19.83 -4.68
N ALA A 267 -27.80 -18.80 -5.43
CA ALA A 267 -28.91 -18.90 -6.37
C ALA A 267 -28.63 -19.94 -7.48
N MET A 268 -27.40 -19.97 -8.01
CA MET A 268 -27.00 -20.94 -9.02
C MET A 268 -26.85 -22.37 -8.50
N ARG A 269 -26.34 -22.56 -7.28
CA ARG A 269 -26.25 -23.89 -6.65
C ARG A 269 -27.61 -24.51 -6.39
N ASN A 270 -28.60 -23.68 -6.08
CA ASN A 270 -29.99 -24.12 -5.87
C ASN A 270 -30.73 -24.43 -7.19
N GLY A 271 -30.09 -24.24 -8.35
CA GLY A 271 -30.69 -24.54 -9.65
C GLY A 271 -31.74 -23.52 -10.09
N ASN A 272 -31.77 -22.33 -9.48
CA ASN A 272 -32.74 -21.31 -9.84
C ASN A 272 -32.41 -20.71 -11.21
N THR A 273 -33.44 -20.44 -12.01
CA THR A 273 -33.26 -19.86 -13.35
C THR A 273 -32.88 -18.39 -13.22
N PRO A 274 -31.81 -17.93 -13.91
CA PRO A 274 -31.35 -16.56 -13.78
C PRO A 274 -32.32 -15.57 -14.44
N PRO A 275 -32.55 -14.40 -13.82
CA PRO A 275 -33.43 -13.39 -14.38
C PRO A 275 -32.93 -12.87 -15.74
N ALA A 276 -33.88 -12.61 -16.64
CA ALA A 276 -33.58 -12.00 -17.94
C ALA A 276 -32.89 -10.64 -17.75
N GLY A 277 -31.79 -10.42 -18.47
CA GLY A 277 -31.01 -9.18 -18.41
C GLY A 277 -30.00 -9.08 -17.27
N LEU A 278 -29.96 -10.03 -16.31
CA LEU A 278 -28.97 -10.01 -15.23
C LEU A 278 -27.54 -10.08 -15.77
N GLU A 279 -27.27 -10.95 -16.75
CA GLU A 279 -25.96 -11.05 -17.40
C GLU A 279 -25.53 -9.71 -18.01
N ALA A 280 -26.41 -9.06 -18.77
CA ALA A 280 -26.14 -7.77 -19.40
C ALA A 280 -25.86 -6.68 -18.35
N ASN A 281 -26.59 -6.70 -17.24
CA ASN A 281 -26.36 -5.77 -16.12
C ASN A 281 -25.01 -5.98 -15.44
N LEU A 282 -24.58 -7.23 -15.21
CA LEU A 282 -23.25 -7.51 -14.66
C LEU A 282 -22.13 -7.03 -15.59
N ARG A 283 -22.26 -7.25 -16.91
CA ARG A 283 -21.32 -6.73 -17.91
C ARG A 283 -21.32 -5.20 -17.95
N HIS A 284 -22.48 -4.57 -17.81
CA HIS A 284 -22.59 -3.11 -17.74
C HIS A 284 -21.89 -2.54 -16.48
N LEU A 285 -22.05 -3.18 -15.32
CA LEU A 285 -21.33 -2.79 -14.10
C LEU A 285 -19.81 -2.98 -14.25
N ALA A 286 -19.36 -4.06 -14.89
CA ALA A 286 -17.94 -4.28 -15.18
C ALA A 286 -17.39 -3.20 -16.13
N ALA A 287 -18.14 -2.81 -17.15
CA ALA A 287 -17.79 -1.70 -18.04
C ALA A 287 -17.78 -0.34 -17.30
N SER A 288 -18.72 -0.11 -16.39
CA SER A 288 -18.76 1.10 -15.56
C SER A 288 -17.57 1.21 -14.61
N CYS A 289 -17.11 0.10 -14.03
CA CYS A 289 -15.87 0.05 -13.26
C CYS A 289 -14.67 0.50 -14.11
N ARG A 290 -14.57 -0.03 -15.33
CA ARG A 290 -13.49 0.35 -16.27
C ARG A 290 -13.57 1.82 -16.68
N ALA A 291 -14.77 2.33 -16.98
CA ALA A 291 -14.98 3.71 -17.37
C ALA A 291 -14.56 4.69 -16.26
N ARG A 292 -14.89 4.37 -15.00
CA ARG A 292 -14.45 5.13 -13.82
C ARG A 292 -12.93 5.14 -13.66
N MET A 293 -12.24 4.03 -13.98
CA MET A 293 -10.77 3.98 -13.96
C MET A 293 -10.13 4.86 -15.03
N THR A 294 -10.70 4.89 -16.24
CA THR A 294 -10.15 5.66 -17.37
C THR A 294 -10.62 7.11 -17.42
N GLY A 295 -11.55 7.51 -16.54
CA GLY A 295 -12.18 8.83 -16.56
C GLY A 295 -13.05 9.06 -17.80
N THR A 296 -13.51 7.98 -18.45
CA THR A 296 -14.39 8.05 -19.62
C THR A 296 -15.85 8.03 -19.17
N ALA A 297 -16.76 8.48 -20.05
CA ALA A 297 -18.18 8.38 -19.77
C ALA A 297 -18.59 6.90 -19.53
N PRO A 298 -19.51 6.62 -18.59
CA PRO A 298 -20.08 5.29 -18.45
C PRO A 298 -20.84 4.90 -19.72
N PRO A 299 -21.12 3.61 -19.95
CA PRO A 299 -21.87 3.18 -21.12
C PRO A 299 -23.26 3.85 -21.17
N ASP A 300 -23.70 4.32 -22.34
CA ASP A 300 -24.94 5.12 -22.53
C ASP A 300 -26.23 4.39 -22.10
N GLN A 301 -26.24 3.06 -22.12
CA GLN A 301 -27.39 2.25 -21.71
C GLN A 301 -27.28 1.90 -20.23
N GLY A 302 -28.08 2.54 -19.37
CA GLY A 302 -28.16 2.19 -17.94
C GLY A 302 -28.65 0.75 -17.70
N LEU A 303 -28.67 0.33 -16.43
CA LEU A 303 -29.09 -1.03 -16.06
C LEU A 303 -30.47 -1.38 -16.64
N ALA A 304 -30.53 -2.50 -17.37
CA ALA A 304 -31.76 -3.03 -17.93
C ALA A 304 -32.74 -3.40 -16.81
N ARG A 305 -34.03 -3.11 -17.03
CA ARG A 305 -35.09 -3.54 -16.10
C ARG A 305 -35.09 -5.06 -15.99
N THR A 306 -34.83 -5.53 -14.79
CA THR A 306 -34.97 -6.94 -14.45
C THR A 306 -36.40 -7.14 -13.92
N GLU A 307 -37.25 -7.83 -14.68
CA GLU A 307 -38.62 -8.14 -14.24
C GLU A 307 -38.61 -9.09 -13.03
N CYS A 308 -39.70 -9.05 -12.27
CA CYS A 308 -39.83 -9.68 -10.97
C CYS A 308 -39.57 -11.20 -11.04
N VAL A 309 -38.44 -11.63 -10.50
CA VAL A 309 -38.03 -13.04 -10.42
C VAL A 309 -37.92 -13.44 -8.96
N ASP A 310 -38.25 -14.70 -8.72
CA ASP A 310 -37.99 -15.55 -7.55
C ASP A 310 -37.20 -14.90 -6.39
N SER A 311 -37.68 -15.06 -5.16
CA SER A 311 -37.05 -14.52 -3.95
C SER A 311 -35.57 -14.92 -3.83
N ALA A 312 -35.19 -16.04 -4.45
CA ALA A 312 -33.81 -16.49 -4.54
C ALA A 312 -32.82 -15.50 -5.21
N TRP A 313 -33.28 -14.60 -6.08
CA TRP A 313 -32.43 -13.61 -6.77
C TRP A 313 -32.51 -12.20 -6.17
N ALA A 314 -33.34 -12.01 -5.15
CA ALA A 314 -33.56 -10.70 -4.54
C ALA A 314 -32.25 -10.08 -4.03
N ASP A 315 -31.43 -10.85 -3.34
CA ASP A 315 -30.15 -10.38 -2.79
C ASP A 315 -29.15 -9.98 -3.88
N VAL A 316 -29.09 -10.74 -4.98
CA VAL A 316 -28.25 -10.40 -6.14
C VAL A 316 -28.66 -9.04 -6.73
N LEU A 317 -29.96 -8.82 -6.90
CA LEU A 317 -30.49 -7.58 -7.47
C LEU A 317 -30.28 -6.38 -6.53
N VAL A 318 -30.41 -6.58 -5.21
CA VAL A 318 -30.12 -5.53 -4.21
C VAL A 318 -28.67 -5.10 -4.31
N GLN A 319 -27.72 -6.04 -4.34
CA GLN A 319 -26.30 -5.70 -4.41
C GLN A 319 -25.90 -5.14 -5.78
N MET A 320 -26.53 -5.60 -6.86
CA MET A 320 -26.34 -5.06 -8.20
C MET A 320 -26.74 -3.57 -8.26
N ARG A 321 -27.90 -3.21 -7.70
CA ARG A 321 -28.34 -1.81 -7.62
C ARG A 321 -27.44 -0.98 -6.71
N ALA A 322 -27.00 -1.55 -5.58
CA ALA A 322 -26.06 -0.88 -4.70
C ALA A 322 -24.74 -0.54 -5.43
N LEU A 323 -24.18 -1.48 -6.20
CA LEU A 323 -23.01 -1.22 -7.06
C LEU A 323 -23.31 -0.17 -8.13
N GLY A 324 -24.45 -0.26 -8.80
CA GLY A 324 -24.87 0.71 -9.82
C GLY A 324 -24.97 2.14 -9.28
N ALA A 325 -25.55 2.31 -8.09
CA ALA A 325 -25.67 3.59 -7.42
C ALA A 325 -24.30 4.19 -7.05
N ILE A 326 -23.36 3.37 -6.57
CA ILE A 326 -22.00 3.84 -6.19
C ILE A 326 -21.16 4.17 -7.43
N LEU A 327 -21.34 3.46 -8.54
CA LEU A 327 -20.64 3.70 -9.80
C LEU A 327 -21.25 4.82 -10.64
N GLY A 328 -22.43 5.33 -10.28
CA GLY A 328 -23.17 6.31 -11.08
C GLY A 328 -23.74 5.71 -12.37
N ALA A 329 -23.98 4.40 -12.38
CA ALA A 329 -24.51 3.62 -13.52
C ALA A 329 -26.05 3.52 -13.51
N GLU A 330 -26.72 4.15 -12.54
CA GLU A 330 -28.17 4.34 -12.60
C GLU A 330 -28.51 5.60 -13.42
N PRO A 331 -29.58 5.57 -14.24
CA PRO A 331 -30.07 6.77 -14.90
C PRO A 331 -30.35 7.84 -13.83
N ARG A 332 -29.88 9.08 -14.04
CA ARG A 332 -30.09 10.22 -13.14
C ARG A 332 -31.58 10.56 -13.00
N LEU A 333 -32.33 9.77 -12.25
CA LEU A 333 -33.74 10.04 -11.97
C LEU A 333 -33.89 11.29 -11.09
N ASP A 334 -32.86 11.66 -10.32
CA ASP A 334 -32.91 12.81 -9.42
C ASP A 334 -32.78 14.18 -10.11
N GLN A 335 -32.25 14.25 -11.33
CA GLN A 335 -32.12 15.52 -12.04
C GLN A 335 -33.45 15.94 -12.71
N GLN A 336 -34.15 14.99 -13.35
CA GLN A 336 -35.48 15.22 -13.91
C GLN A 336 -36.55 15.46 -12.84
N ARG A 337 -36.43 14.84 -11.65
CA ARG A 337 -37.41 15.02 -10.58
C ARG A 337 -37.30 16.38 -9.89
N ARG A 338 -36.10 16.99 -9.86
CA ARG A 338 -35.90 18.37 -9.38
C ARG A 338 -36.39 19.40 -10.38
N GLU A 339 -36.16 19.18 -11.68
CA GLU A 339 -36.68 20.05 -12.74
C GLU A 339 -38.22 19.97 -12.84
N ALA A 340 -38.81 18.78 -12.61
CA ALA A 340 -40.26 18.59 -12.61
C ALA A 340 -40.99 19.15 -11.36
N TYR A 341 -40.26 19.49 -10.29
CA TYR A 341 -40.84 20.11 -9.09
C TYR A 341 -40.61 21.63 -9.03
N GLN A 342 -39.90 22.20 -10.01
CA GLN A 342 -39.53 23.61 -10.03
C GLN A 342 -40.49 24.51 -10.82
N PHE A 343 -41.55 23.94 -11.41
CA PHE A 343 -42.68 24.70 -11.96
C PHE A 343 -44.00 23.96 -11.74
N PRO A 344 -44.84 24.49 -10.85
CA PRO A 344 -46.24 24.72 -11.18
C PRO A 344 -46.49 26.23 -11.27
N ASP A 345 -47.28 26.62 -12.27
CA ASP A 345 -47.75 27.98 -12.55
C ASP A 345 -48.30 28.73 -11.32
#